data_AF-A0A2P8WKF6-F1
#
_entry.id   AF-A0A2P8WKF6-F1
#
_cell.length_a   1.000
_cell.length_b   1.000
_cell.length_c   1.000
_cell.angle_alpha   90.00
_cell.angle_beta   90.00
_cell.angle_gamma   90.00
#
_symmetry.space_group_name_H-M   'P 1'
#
loop_
_entity.id
_entity.type
_entity.pdbx_description
1 polymer ?
#
loop_
_entity_poly.entity_id
_entity_poly.type
_entity_poly.pdbx_seq_one_letter_code
_entity_poly.pdbx_strand_id
1 'polypeptide(L)'
;MDIDQAMLDPTSVFDSPAAVCNTTELSQDQKVEILRRWEYDARELQVATEENMGGSPGSHLDEVLAALHQLGVGASPGDSPPTKQKGQ
;
A
#
# COMPACT_ATOMS: atom_id res chain seq x y z
N MET A 1 15.24 8.09 -9.71
CA MET A 1 15.13 6.90 -8.85
C MET A 1 15.19 5.63 -9.71
N ASP A 2 15.69 4.51 -9.21
CA ASP A 2 15.69 3.23 -9.94
C ASP A 2 14.31 2.57 -9.88
N ILE A 3 13.48 2.85 -10.89
CA ILE A 3 12.11 2.31 -11.00
C ILE A 3 12.12 0.78 -11.04
N ASP A 4 13.06 0.19 -11.78
CA ASP A 4 13.21 -1.27 -11.90
C ASP A 4 13.48 -1.93 -10.54
N GLN A 5 14.36 -1.32 -9.74
CA GLN A 5 14.60 -1.76 -8.36
C GLN A 5 13.37 -1.60 -7.48
N ALA A 6 12.63 -0.50 -7.59
CA ALA A 6 11.43 -0.31 -6.78
C ALA A 6 10.32 -1.33 -7.07
N MET A 7 10.27 -1.85 -8.30
CA MET A 7 9.33 -2.92 -8.68
C MET A 7 9.75 -4.29 -8.14
N LEU A 8 11.05 -4.52 -7.97
CA LEU A 8 11.60 -5.76 -7.39
C LEU A 8 11.61 -5.75 -5.87
N ASP A 9 12.15 -4.66 -5.31
CA ASP A 9 12.47 -4.43 -3.91
C ASP A 9 12.12 -2.98 -3.51
N PRO A 10 10.84 -2.71 -3.20
CA PRO A 10 10.36 -1.36 -2.91
C PRO A 10 10.94 -0.79 -1.61
N THR A 11 11.24 -1.63 -0.65
CA THR A 11 11.80 -1.29 0.67
C THR A 11 13.24 -0.79 0.59
N SER A 12 14.02 -1.22 -0.40
CA SER A 12 15.38 -0.70 -0.65
C SER A 12 15.36 0.70 -1.27
N VAL A 13 14.31 1.04 -2.01
CA VAL A 13 14.20 2.33 -2.72
C VAL A 13 13.41 3.37 -1.94
N PHE A 14 12.41 2.93 -1.17
CA PHE A 14 11.55 3.79 -0.37
C PHE A 14 11.58 3.38 1.10
N ASP A 15 11.73 4.37 1.97
CA ASP A 15 11.59 4.17 3.42
C ASP A 15 10.14 3.87 3.85
N SER A 16 9.14 4.29 3.07
CA SER A 16 7.73 4.14 3.45
C SER A 16 6.80 4.03 2.24
N PRO A 17 5.70 3.25 2.33
CA PRO A 17 4.72 3.11 1.25
C PRO A 17 4.04 4.44 0.89
N ALA A 18 3.90 5.36 1.86
CA ALA A 18 3.39 6.71 1.60
C ALA A 18 4.29 7.51 0.63
N ALA A 19 5.61 7.25 0.62
CA ALA A 19 6.53 7.89 -0.32
C ALA A 19 6.24 7.47 -1.78
N VAL A 20 5.85 6.20 -1.99
CA VAL A 20 5.42 5.69 -3.30
C VAL A 20 4.21 6.46 -3.82
N CYS A 21 3.22 6.71 -2.95
CA CYS A 21 2.03 7.48 -3.30
C CYS A 21 2.35 8.93 -3.65
N ASN A 22 3.23 9.58 -2.88
CA ASN A 22 3.65 10.97 -3.10
C ASN A 22 4.56 11.16 -4.31
N THR A 23 5.19 10.09 -4.80
CA THR A 23 6.12 10.22 -5.92
C THR A 23 5.38 10.55 -7.22
N THR A 24 5.92 11.46 -8.02
CA THR A 24 5.38 11.81 -9.35
C THR A 24 6.11 11.10 -10.49
N GLU A 25 7.23 10.43 -10.20
CA GLU A 25 7.98 9.62 -11.18
C GLU A 25 7.24 8.34 -11.59
N LEU A 26 6.32 7.84 -10.77
CA LEU A 26 5.56 6.61 -11.00
C LEU A 26 4.14 6.89 -11.49
N SER A 27 3.69 6.09 -12.46
CA SER A 27 2.29 6.04 -12.85
C SER A 27 1.45 5.32 -11.78
N GLN A 28 0.14 5.58 -11.76
CA GLN A 28 -0.78 4.96 -10.80
C GLN A 28 -0.65 3.42 -10.79
N ASP A 29 -0.59 2.80 -11.96
CA ASP A 29 -0.42 1.35 -12.10
C ASP A 29 0.89 0.84 -11.47
N GLN A 30 2.00 1.56 -11.69
CA GLN A 30 3.30 1.21 -11.11
C GLN A 30 3.31 1.35 -9.59
N LYS A 31 2.69 2.42 -9.06
CA LYS A 31 2.55 2.59 -7.61
C LYS A 31 1.79 1.43 -6.98
N VAL A 32 0.73 0.98 -7.64
CA VAL A 32 -0.07 -0.17 -7.19
C VAL A 32 0.74 -1.46 -7.20
N GLU A 33 1.50 -1.70 -8.27
CA GLU A 33 2.33 -2.91 -8.39
C GLU A 33 3.42 -2.95 -7.31
N ILE A 34 4.10 -1.84 -7.09
CA ILE A 34 5.11 -1.65 -6.04
C ILE A 34 4.50 -1.90 -4.65
N LEU A 35 3.35 -1.29 -4.36
CA LEU A 35 2.69 -1.47 -3.06
C LEU A 35 2.16 -2.90 -2.86
N ARG A 36 1.66 -3.57 -3.90
CA ARG A 36 1.26 -4.99 -3.80
C ARG A 36 2.45 -5.90 -3.50
N ARG A 37 3.61 -5.64 -4.11
CA ARG A 37 4.84 -6.37 -3.82
C ARG A 37 5.26 -6.16 -2.37
N TRP A 38 5.18 -4.93 -1.89
CA TRP A 38 5.47 -4.58 -0.50
C TRP A 38 4.49 -5.25 0.48
N GLU A 39 3.20 -5.32 0.17
CA GLU A 39 2.20 -6.02 0.99
C GLU A 39 2.61 -7.47 1.26
N TYR A 40 3.06 -8.16 0.23
CA TYR A 40 3.50 -9.55 0.31
C TYR A 40 4.75 -9.68 1.19
N ASP A 41 5.77 -8.86 0.95
CA ASP A 41 7.03 -8.85 1.71
C ASP A 41 6.79 -8.50 3.20
N ALA A 42 5.95 -7.50 3.47
CA ALA A 42 5.56 -7.08 4.82
C ALA A 42 4.74 -8.16 5.57
N ARG A 43 4.03 -9.04 4.85
CA ARG A 43 3.39 -10.23 5.44
C ARG A 43 4.41 -11.32 5.76
N GLU A 44 5.38 -11.57 4.89
CA GLU A 44 6.44 -12.55 5.14
C GLU A 44 7.35 -12.12 6.31
N LEU A 45 7.69 -10.84 6.39
CA LEU A 45 8.46 -10.26 7.51
C LEU A 45 7.72 -10.35 8.85
N GLN A 46 6.37 -10.25 8.85
CA GLN A 46 5.58 -10.44 10.06
C GLN A 46 5.71 -11.87 10.61
N VAL A 47 5.73 -12.89 9.76
CA VAL A 47 5.90 -14.29 10.16
C VAL A 47 7.28 -14.52 10.81
N ALA A 48 8.31 -13.79 10.38
CA ALA A 48 9.65 -13.90 10.97
C ALA A 48 9.78 -13.26 12.37
N THR A 49 8.87 -12.36 12.75
CA THR A 49 8.96 -11.59 14.01
C THR A 49 8.14 -12.19 15.15
N GLU A 50 7.26 -13.17 14.89
CA GLU A 50 6.40 -13.78 15.93
C GLU A 50 7.16 -14.63 16.97
N GLU A 51 8.44 -14.96 16.75
CA GLU A 51 9.29 -15.73 17.68
C GLU A 51 10.24 -14.88 18.53
N ASN A 52 10.05 -13.55 18.61
CA ASN A 52 10.81 -12.73 19.57
C ASN A 52 9.92 -11.66 20.23
N MET A 53 9.62 -11.88 21.51
CA MET A 53 8.83 -11.00 22.36
C MET A 53 9.20 -9.51 22.22
N GLY A 54 8.19 -8.68 21.99
CA GLY A 54 8.24 -7.28 22.41
C GLY A 54 8.21 -6.26 21.28
N GLY A 55 7.03 -6.13 20.66
CA GLY A 55 6.46 -4.89 20.14
C GLY A 55 7.41 -3.90 19.46
N SER A 56 7.44 -3.94 18.13
CA SER A 56 7.71 -2.74 17.34
C SER A 56 6.37 -2.18 16.83
N PRO A 57 6.15 -0.86 16.87
CA PRO A 57 4.90 -0.25 16.46
C PRO A 57 4.70 -0.35 14.94
N GLY A 58 3.56 -0.90 14.51
CA GLY A 58 3.01 -0.66 13.17
C GLY A 58 3.65 -1.49 12.07
N SER A 59 3.04 -2.64 11.77
CA SER A 59 3.33 -3.41 10.57
C SER A 59 3.29 -2.50 9.34
N HIS A 60 4.38 -2.43 8.55
CA HIS A 60 4.40 -1.73 7.25
C HIS A 60 3.20 -2.11 6.36
N LEU A 61 2.62 -3.29 6.60
CA LEU A 61 1.37 -3.75 6.01
C LEU A 61 0.20 -2.76 6.12
N ASP A 62 -0.04 -2.15 7.30
CA ASP A 62 -1.16 -1.21 7.46
C ASP A 62 -0.98 0.04 6.60
N GLU A 63 0.24 0.57 6.58
CA GLU A 63 0.60 1.73 5.75
C GLU A 63 0.53 1.41 4.26
N VAL A 64 0.95 0.20 3.84
CA VAL A 64 0.81 -0.27 2.46
C VAL A 64 -0.66 -0.37 2.06
N LEU A 65 -1.52 -0.91 2.92
CA LEU A 65 -2.96 -1.01 2.67
C LEU A 65 -3.61 0.37 2.57
N ALA A 66 -3.24 1.29 3.46
CA ALA A 66 -3.71 2.68 3.40
C ALA A 66 -3.29 3.35 2.08
N ALA A 67 -2.04 3.15 1.66
CA ALA A 67 -1.51 3.67 0.40
C ALA A 67 -2.27 3.10 -0.82
N LEU A 68 -2.51 1.78 -0.86
CA LEU A 68 -3.30 1.14 -1.92
C LEU A 68 -4.73 1.69 -1.97
N HIS A 69 -5.36 1.89 -0.82
CA HIS A 69 -6.70 2.47 -0.73
C HIS A 69 -6.73 3.91 -1.26
N GLN A 70 -5.71 4.74 -0.97
CA GLN A 70 -5.60 6.09 -1.54
C GLN A 70 -5.47 6.09 -3.06
N LEU A 71 -4.85 5.06 -3.64
CA LEU A 71 -4.74 4.88 -5.09
C LEU A 71 -6.03 4.31 -5.72
N GLY A 72 -7.05 3.99 -4.92
CA GLY A 72 -8.30 3.38 -5.38
C GLY A 72 -8.21 1.86 -5.56
N VAL A 73 -7.15 1.23 -5.05
CA VAL A 73 -6.97 -0.23 -5.09
C VAL A 73 -7.41 -0.82 -3.76
N GLY A 74 -8.68 -1.18 -3.67
CA GLY A 74 -9.22 -1.77 -2.44
C GLY A 74 -10.73 -1.71 -2.27
N ALA A 75 -11.43 -0.91 -3.07
CA ALA A 75 -12.88 -0.96 -3.12
C ALA A 75 -13.30 -0.97 -4.59
N SER A 76 -13.79 -2.11 -5.04
CA SER A 76 -14.61 -2.17 -6.25
C SER A 76 -15.64 -1.02 -6.18
N PRO A 77 -15.85 -0.24 -7.24
CA PRO A 77 -16.74 0.94 -7.25
C PRO A 77 -18.24 0.61 -7.15
N GLY A 78 -18.61 -0.41 -6.37
CA GLY A 78 -19.96 -0.93 -6.21
C GLY A 78 -20.79 -0.34 -5.07
N ASP A 79 -20.22 0.40 -4.11
CA ASP A 79 -21.00 1.04 -3.04
C ASP A 79 -20.85 2.55 -3.05
N SER A 80 -21.43 3.15 -4.10
CA SER A 80 -21.99 4.48 -3.98
C SER A 80 -23.10 4.45 -2.92
N PRO A 81 -23.02 5.17 -1.77
CA PRO A 81 -24.20 5.42 -0.96
C PRO A 81 -25.21 6.16 -1.85
N PRO A 82 -26.46 5.69 -1.94
CA PRO A 82 -27.38 6.14 -2.97
C PRO A 82 -27.67 7.62 -2.74
N THR A 83 -27.27 8.46 -3.69
CA THR A 83 -27.85 9.80 -3.84
C THR A 83 -29.30 9.60 -4.30
N LYS A 84 -30.19 9.39 -3.33
CA LYS A 84 -31.64 9.62 -3.43
C LYS A 84 -32.01 10.78 -2.50
N GLN A 85 -31.34 11.91 -2.71
CA GLN A 85 -31.92 13.20 -2.37
C GLN A 85 -32.95 13.53 -3.44
N LYS A 86 -34.25 13.32 -3.16
CA LYS A 86 -35.42 14.11 -3.63
C LYS A 86 -36.72 13.28 -3.69
N GLY A 87 -37.76 13.85 -3.08
CA GLY A 87 -39.17 13.42 -3.07
C GLY A 87 -39.79 13.97 -1.79
N GLN A 88 -40.10 15.27 -1.75
CA GLN A 88 -41.43 15.86 -2.03
C GLN A 88 -42.51 15.32 -1.09
#